data_AF-A0A1Q2HQC9-F1
#
_entry.id   AF-A0A1Q2HQC9-F1
#
_cell.length_a   1.000
_cell.length_b   1.000
_cell.length_c   1.000
_cell.angle_alpha   90.00
_cell.angle_beta   90.00
_cell.angle_gamma   90.00
#
_symmetry.space_group_name_H-M   'P 1'
#
loop_
_entity.id
_entity.type
_entity.pdbx_description
1 polymer ?
#
loop_
_entity_poly.entity_id
_entity_poly.type
_entity_poly.pdbx_seq_one_letter_code
_entity_poly.pdbx_strand_id
1 'polypeptide(L)'
;MVIDRTYDGYVTEINTVYGQLEQKIGCKIEPAPDKWDRLYNVDFYIKVKDNYLGIQIKPVSEGIQLSQIFKERGLQAHSHCQFREVFGGKVFYVFSSKVNGKKMIRNHEVVEEIKEEIRRIENA
;
A
#
# COMPACT_ATOMS: atom_id res chain seq x y z
N MET A 1 12.55 26.10 8.21
CA MET A 1 12.70 25.51 6.86
C MET A 1 13.09 24.05 7.04
N VAL A 2 12.11 23.15 6.93
CA VAL A 2 12.26 21.74 7.28
C VAL A 2 12.39 20.94 5.98
N ILE A 3 13.63 20.61 5.63
CA ILE A 3 14.09 19.42 4.89
C ILE A 3 13.40 19.09 3.54
N ASP A 4 13.55 19.97 2.54
CA ASP A 4 13.27 19.69 1.10
C ASP A 4 14.35 18.80 0.42
N ARG A 5 15.05 17.94 1.17
CA ARG A 5 16.11 17.06 0.62
C ARG A 5 15.70 15.59 0.47
N THR A 6 14.48 15.23 0.82
CA THR A 6 14.04 13.82 0.86
C THR A 6 12.73 13.55 0.13
N TYR A 7 12.18 14.50 -0.63
CA TYR A 7 10.98 14.24 -1.43
C TYR A 7 11.33 13.57 -2.76
N ASP A 8 12.30 14.12 -3.51
CA ASP A 8 12.68 13.60 -4.83
C ASP A 8 13.25 12.16 -4.80
N GLY A 9 14.12 11.87 -3.83
CA GLY A 9 14.65 10.52 -3.60
C GLY A 9 13.57 9.55 -3.14
N TYR A 10 12.67 10.00 -2.25
CA TYR A 10 11.52 9.22 -1.77
C TYR A 10 10.54 8.89 -2.90
N VAL A 11 10.21 9.88 -3.74
CA VAL A 11 9.38 9.72 -4.93
C VAL A 11 10.04 8.75 -5.89
N THR A 12 11.30 8.94 -6.28
CA THR A 12 11.99 8.04 -7.23
C THR A 12 12.11 6.60 -6.71
N GLU A 13 12.35 6.41 -5.41
CA GLU A 13 12.42 5.10 -4.78
C GLU A 13 11.05 4.42 -4.62
N ILE A 14 9.99 5.18 -4.32
CA ILE A 14 8.61 4.66 -4.33
C ILE A 14 8.18 4.34 -5.75
N ASN A 15 8.63 5.12 -6.73
CA ASN A 15 8.34 4.88 -8.14
C ASN A 15 8.74 3.50 -8.61
N THR A 16 9.80 2.95 -8.03
CA THR A 16 10.25 1.60 -8.36
C THR A 16 9.36 0.52 -7.74
N VAL A 17 8.79 0.75 -6.54
CA VAL A 17 7.92 -0.22 -5.85
C VAL A 17 6.51 -0.18 -6.43
N TYR A 18 5.93 1.01 -6.62
CA TYR A 18 4.61 1.10 -7.24
C TYR A 18 4.65 0.60 -8.67
N GLY A 19 5.72 0.89 -9.45
CA GLY A 19 5.76 0.50 -10.85
C GLY A 19 5.76 -1.02 -11.00
N GLN A 20 6.46 -1.71 -10.07
CA GLN A 20 6.38 -3.16 -9.95
C GLN A 20 4.99 -3.65 -9.52
N LEU A 21 4.34 -2.95 -8.58
CA LEU A 21 3.00 -3.31 -8.11
C LEU A 21 1.94 -3.12 -9.21
N GLU A 22 1.94 -1.98 -9.91
CA GLU A 22 1.08 -1.66 -11.05
C GLU A 22 1.24 -2.70 -12.16
N GLN A 23 2.48 -3.02 -12.56
CA GLN A 23 2.73 -4.05 -13.58
C GLN A 23 2.22 -5.43 -13.15
N LYS A 24 2.37 -5.78 -11.87
CA LYS A 24 1.94 -7.08 -11.34
C LYS A 24 0.42 -7.18 -11.20
N ILE A 25 -0.24 -6.10 -10.75
CA ILE A 25 -1.70 -6.05 -10.54
C ILE A 25 -2.43 -5.83 -11.87
N GLY A 26 -1.85 -5.06 -12.79
CA GLY A 26 -2.49 -4.66 -14.04
C GLY A 26 -3.46 -3.49 -13.90
N CYS A 27 -3.44 -2.79 -12.76
CA CYS A 27 -4.28 -1.63 -12.48
C CYS A 27 -3.43 -0.41 -12.15
N LYS A 28 -3.98 0.77 -12.45
CA LYS A 28 -3.34 2.05 -12.13
C LYS A 28 -3.37 2.29 -10.62
N ILE A 29 -2.23 2.65 -10.05
CA ILE A 29 -2.07 3.05 -8.65
C ILE A 29 -1.86 4.56 -8.61
N GLU A 30 -2.60 5.25 -7.76
CA GLU A 30 -2.54 6.70 -7.61
C GLU A 30 -2.10 7.07 -6.18
N PRO A 31 -1.33 8.15 -6.00
CA PRO A 31 -0.97 8.65 -4.68
C PRO A 31 -2.23 9.13 -3.95
N ALA A 32 -2.36 8.75 -2.68
CA ALA A 32 -3.49 9.17 -1.87
C ALA A 32 -3.36 10.64 -1.45
N PRO A 33 -4.47 11.36 -1.27
CA PRO A 33 -4.43 12.71 -0.69
C PRO A 33 -3.86 12.68 0.74
N ASP A 34 -3.18 13.75 1.17
CA ASP A 34 -2.63 13.87 2.54
C ASP A 34 -3.62 13.55 3.66
N LYS A 35 -4.91 13.80 3.42
CA LYS A 35 -5.97 13.47 4.39
C LYS A 35 -6.11 11.97 4.61
N TRP A 36 -5.96 11.17 3.56
CA TRP A 36 -6.09 9.71 3.63
C TRP A 36 -4.90 9.07 4.34
N ASP A 37 -3.70 9.59 4.08
CA ASP A 37 -2.50 9.21 4.83
C ASP A 37 -2.71 9.45 6.34
N ARG A 38 -3.14 10.66 6.73
CA ARG A 38 -3.32 11.01 8.16
C ARG A 38 -4.46 10.29 8.86
N LEU A 39 -5.57 10.01 8.16
CA LEU A 39 -6.77 9.43 8.76
C LEU A 39 -6.79 7.91 8.70
N TYR A 40 -6.30 7.34 7.60
CA TYR A 40 -6.44 5.92 7.29
C TYR A 40 -5.10 5.20 7.12
N ASN A 41 -3.97 5.93 7.20
CA ASN A 41 -2.62 5.44 6.90
C ASN A 41 -2.51 4.85 5.49
N VAL A 42 -3.14 5.52 4.52
CA VAL A 42 -3.14 5.12 3.12
C VAL A 42 -2.17 6.00 2.34
N ASP A 43 -1.07 5.43 1.86
CA ASP A 43 -0.09 6.13 1.01
C ASP A 43 -0.58 6.23 -0.44
N PHE A 44 -1.21 5.16 -0.94
CA PHE A 44 -1.66 5.03 -2.34
C PHE A 44 -3.05 4.40 -2.40
N TYR A 45 -3.74 4.55 -3.52
CA TYR A 45 -4.99 3.85 -3.77
C TYR A 45 -5.12 3.32 -5.19
N ILE A 46 -6.01 2.35 -5.36
CA ILE A 46 -6.48 1.86 -6.65
C ILE A 46 -7.97 2.15 -6.70
N LYS A 47 -8.41 2.84 -7.76
CA LYS A 47 -9.84 3.06 -8.02
C LYS A 47 -10.39 1.91 -8.85
N VAL A 48 -11.45 1.28 -8.37
CA VAL A 48 -12.16 0.18 -9.05
C VAL A 48 -13.65 0.49 -9.05
N LYS A 49 -14.21 0.80 -10.22
CA LYS A 49 -15.56 1.37 -10.37
C LYS A 49 -15.73 2.61 -9.45
N ASP A 50 -16.68 2.55 -8.52
CA ASP A 50 -16.98 3.59 -7.53
C ASP A 50 -16.30 3.37 -6.17
N ASN A 51 -15.50 2.30 -6.05
CA ASN A 51 -14.80 1.95 -4.81
C ASN A 51 -13.31 2.26 -4.89
N TYR A 52 -12.68 2.36 -3.73
CA TYR A 52 -11.25 2.61 -3.61
C TYR A 52 -10.62 1.55 -2.71
N LEU A 53 -9.52 0.96 -3.18
CA LEU A 53 -8.66 0.11 -2.38
C LEU A 53 -7.47 0.95 -1.92
N GLY A 54 -7.15 0.91 -0.63
CA GLY A 54 -5.98 1.59 -0.09
C GLY A 54 -4.74 0.70 -0.11
N ILE A 55 -3.58 1.31 -0.21
CA ILE A 55 -2.28 0.65 -0.13
C ILE A 55 -1.41 1.46 0.83
N GLN A 56 -0.87 0.78 1.83
CA GLN A 56 0.13 1.32 2.75
C GLN A 56 1.48 0.65 2.51
N ILE A 57 2.54 1.42 2.31
CA ILE A 57 3.89 0.90 2.11
C ILE A 57 4.69 1.02 3.41
N LYS A 58 5.07 -0.12 3.99
CA LYS A 58 5.96 -0.15 5.15
C LYS A 58 7.35 -0.65 4.74
N PRO A 59 8.43 0.15 4.92
CA PRO A 59 9.78 -0.34 4.75
C PRO A 59 10.13 -1.32 5.87
N VAL A 60 10.63 -2.50 5.53
CA VAL A 60 11.08 -3.52 6.48
C VAL A 60 12.58 -3.77 6.32
N SER A 61 13.27 -3.91 7.44
CA SER A 61 14.69 -4.29 7.48
C SER A 61 14.84 -5.81 7.35
N GLU A 62 15.98 -6.27 6.83
CA GLU A 62 16.30 -7.70 6.81
C GLU A 62 16.31 -8.25 8.25
N GLY A 63 15.45 -9.23 8.53
CA GLY A 63 15.31 -9.85 9.85
C GLY A 63 13.98 -9.58 10.57
N ILE A 64 13.13 -8.65 10.10
CA ILE A 64 11.77 -8.51 10.65
C ILE A 64 10.92 -9.70 10.21
N GLN A 65 10.35 -10.42 11.18
CA GLN A 65 9.37 -11.48 10.88
C GLN A 65 8.04 -10.84 10.47
N LEU A 66 7.56 -11.20 9.28
CA LEU A 66 6.26 -10.78 8.76
C LEU A 66 5.13 -11.00 9.79
N SER A 67 5.22 -12.10 10.56
CA SER A 67 4.28 -12.46 11.64
C SER A 67 4.14 -11.39 12.74
N GLN A 68 5.21 -10.67 13.09
CA GLN A 68 5.13 -9.55 14.04
C GLN A 68 4.36 -8.37 13.43
N ILE A 69 4.51 -8.12 12.13
CA ILE A 69 3.77 -7.06 11.45
C ILE A 69 2.30 -7.43 11.28
N PHE A 70 1.99 -8.71 11.06
CA PHE A 70 0.60 -9.18 11.07
C PHE A 70 -0.10 -8.96 12.42
N LYS A 71 0.62 -9.00 13.56
CA LYS A 71 0.06 -8.62 14.87
C LYS A 71 -0.33 -7.14 14.93
N GLU A 72 0.47 -6.25 14.34
CA GLU A 72 0.11 -4.83 14.23
C GLU A 72 -1.12 -4.59 13.34
N ARG A 73 -1.36 -5.44 12.32
CA ARG A 73 -2.59 -5.35 11.48
C ARG A 73 -3.86 -5.46 12.32
N GLY A 74 -3.85 -6.23 13.40
CA GLY A 74 -4.99 -6.34 14.31
C GLY A 74 -5.33 -5.02 15.02
N LEU A 75 -4.31 -4.20 15.34
CA LEU A 75 -4.49 -2.89 15.97
C LEU A 75 -5.01 -1.83 14.99
N GLN A 76 -4.68 -1.96 13.71
CA GLN A 76 -5.14 -1.05 12.64
C GLN A 76 -6.44 -1.51 11.96
N ALA A 77 -7.04 -2.60 12.43
CA ALA A 77 -8.30 -3.11 11.90
C ALA A 77 -9.42 -2.06 11.96
N HIS A 78 -9.41 -1.17 12.97
CA HIS A 78 -10.42 -0.13 13.10
C HIS A 78 -10.36 0.90 11.96
N SER A 79 -9.17 1.44 11.64
CA SER A 79 -9.02 2.40 10.54
C SER A 79 -9.28 1.76 9.18
N HIS A 80 -8.93 0.48 9.01
CA HIS A 80 -9.22 -0.27 7.79
C HIS A 80 -10.72 -0.55 7.63
N CYS A 81 -11.43 -0.83 8.72
CA CYS A 81 -12.89 -0.93 8.72
C CYS A 81 -13.52 0.40 8.32
N GLN A 82 -13.09 1.53 8.92
CA GLN A 82 -13.59 2.85 8.58
C GLN A 82 -13.34 3.20 7.11
N PHE A 83 -12.15 2.92 6.59
CA PHE A 83 -11.85 3.12 5.17
C PHE A 83 -12.78 2.30 4.28
N ARG A 84 -13.04 1.03 4.64
CA ARG A 84 -13.97 0.17 3.90
C ARG A 84 -15.42 0.65 3.98
N GLU A 85 -15.85 1.19 5.11
CA GLU A 85 -17.19 1.76 5.25
C GLU A 85 -17.37 3.02 4.40
N VAL A 86 -16.33 3.85 4.28
CA VAL A 86 -16.38 5.11 3.53
C VAL A 86 -16.15 4.92 2.03
N PHE A 87 -15.23 4.03 1.65
CA PHE A 87 -14.75 3.88 0.27
C PHE A 87 -14.99 2.50 -0.36
N GLY A 88 -15.55 1.56 0.39
CA GLY A 88 -16.00 0.24 -0.09
C GLY A 88 -14.91 -0.81 -0.33
N GLY A 89 -13.63 -0.41 -0.43
CA GLY A 89 -12.49 -1.31 -0.59
C GLY A 89 -11.64 -1.48 0.68
N LYS A 90 -10.77 -2.47 0.67
CA LYS A 90 -9.85 -2.76 1.77
C LYS A 90 -8.54 -1.99 1.61
N VAL A 91 -7.81 -1.84 2.72
CA VAL A 91 -6.44 -1.31 2.75
C VAL A 91 -5.45 -2.46 2.88
N PHE A 92 -4.44 -2.49 2.01
CA PHE A 92 -3.41 -3.52 1.90
C PHE A 92 -2.05 -3.02 2.33
N TYR A 93 -1.26 -3.86 2.99
CA TYR A 93 0.10 -3.52 3.40
C TYR A 93 1.12 -4.10 2.44
N VAL A 94 1.93 -3.26 1.82
CA VAL A 94 3.05 -3.66 0.98
C VAL A 94 4.34 -3.46 1.77
N PHE A 95 5.05 -4.55 2.02
CA PHE A 95 6.36 -4.54 2.65
C PHE A 95 7.43 -4.41 1.59
N SER A 96 8.20 -3.33 1.68
CA SER A 96 9.36 -3.12 0.81
C SER A 96 10.65 -3.19 1.63
N SER A 97 11.71 -3.75 1.05
CA SER A 97 13.04 -3.71 1.67
C SER A 97 14.07 -3.24 0.66
N LYS A 98 15.13 -2.59 1.12
CA LYS A 98 16.24 -2.17 0.26
C LYS A 98 17.29 -3.28 0.20
N VAL A 99 17.44 -3.90 -0.97
CA VAL A 99 18.44 -4.93 -1.25
C VAL A 99 19.42 -4.36 -2.28
N ASN A 100 20.71 -4.28 -1.95
CA ASN A 100 21.74 -3.74 -2.85
C ASN A 100 21.36 -2.37 -3.47
N GLY A 101 20.80 -1.47 -2.65
CA GLY A 101 20.38 -0.15 -3.09
C GLY A 101 19.03 -0.09 -3.83
N LYS A 102 18.40 -1.22 -4.16
CA LYS A 102 17.10 -1.29 -4.86
C LYS A 102 15.98 -1.68 -3.89
N LYS A 103 14.84 -1.00 -3.95
CA LYS A 103 13.65 -1.39 -3.18
C LYS A 103 12.93 -2.54 -3.88
N MET A 104 12.66 -3.61 -3.13
CA MET A 104 11.94 -4.80 -3.60
C MET A 104 10.78 -5.11 -2.67
N ILE A 105 9.66 -5.55 -3.25
CA ILE A 105 8.50 -6.04 -2.50
C ILE A 105 8.87 -7.38 -1.87
N ARG A 106 8.55 -7.57 -0.59
CA ARG A 106 8.84 -8.82 0.13
C ARG A 106 7.62 -9.74 0.23
N ASN A 107 6.45 -9.18 0.53
CA ASN A 107 5.20 -9.93 0.61
C ASN A 107 4.50 -10.00 -0.74
N HIS A 108 4.97 -10.88 -1.61
CA HIS A 108 4.38 -11.06 -2.94
C HIS A 108 2.92 -11.52 -2.88
N GLU A 109 2.50 -12.18 -1.79
CA GLU A 109 1.13 -12.62 -1.54
C GLU A 109 0.12 -11.46 -1.59
N VAL A 110 0.51 -10.26 -1.16
CA VAL A 110 -0.38 -9.09 -1.16
C VAL A 110 -0.85 -8.70 -2.56
N VAL A 111 -0.04 -9.00 -3.58
CA VAL A 111 -0.39 -8.71 -4.97
C VAL A 111 -1.61 -9.53 -5.38
N GLU A 112 -1.64 -10.80 -5.00
CA GLU A 112 -2.78 -11.68 -5.30
C GLU A 112 -4.00 -11.28 -4.45
N GLU A 113 -3.81 -10.95 -3.17
CA GLU A 113 -4.91 -10.44 -2.32
C GLU A 113 -5.56 -9.17 -2.91
N ILE A 114 -4.75 -8.23 -3.43
CA ILE A 114 -5.26 -7.02 -4.07
C ILE A 114 -6.05 -7.40 -5.32
N LYS A 115 -5.52 -8.27 -6.19
CA LYS A 115 -6.25 -8.70 -7.40
C LYS A 115 -7.58 -9.38 -7.07
N GLU A 116 -7.61 -10.22 -6.05
CA GLU A 116 -8.84 -10.87 -5.59
C GLU A 116 -9.87 -9.85 -5.12
N GLU A 117 -9.45 -8.83 -4.37
CA GLU A 117 -10.34 -7.76 -3.91
C GLU A 117 -10.85 -6.90 -5.07
N ILE A 118 -9.99 -6.59 -6.05
CA ILE A 118 -10.41 -5.92 -7.30
C ILE A 118 -11.48 -6.75 -7.99
N ARG A 119 -11.25 -8.05 -8.21
CA ARG A 119 -12.23 -8.96 -8.80
C ARG A 119 -13.52 -9.03 -7.99
N ARG A 120 -13.45 -9.05 -6.66
CA ARG A 120 -14.64 -9.04 -5.78
C ARG A 120 -15.48 -7.80 -6.04
N ILE A 121 -14.85 -6.63 -6.17
CA ILE A 121 -15.54 -5.35 -6.41
C ILE A 121 -16.04 -5.25 -7.85
N GLU A 122 -15.30 -5.80 -8.82
CA GLU A 122 -15.74 -5.83 -10.22
C GLU A 122 -16.95 -6.75 -10.45
N ASN A 123 -17.07 -7.83 -9.67
CA ASN A 123 -18.18 -8.77 -9.74
C ASN A 123 -19.31 -8.50 -8.73
N ALA A 124 -19.16 -7.48 -7.87
CA ALA A 124 -20.23 -6.94 -7.04
C ALA A 124 -21.09 -5.96 -7.84
#